data_AF-A0A3B9QUE9-F1
#
_entry.id   AF-A0A3B9QUE9-F1
#
_cell.length_a   1.000
_cell.length_b   1.000
_cell.length_c   1.000
_cell.angle_alpha   90.00
_cell.angle_beta   90.00
_cell.angle_gamma   90.00
#
_symmetry.space_group_name_H-M   'P 1'
#
loop_
_entity.id
_entity.type
_entity.pdbx_description
1 polymer ?
#
loop_
_entity_poly.entity_id
_entity_poly.type
_entity_poly.pdbx_seq_one_letter_code
_entity_poly.pdbx_strand_id
1 'polypeptide(L)' 'RAGQWQTDNVRNFYLGGYLWRDFPADGTSEATGYPCYTQGRLDRADVPDGLRAYLMVCEDAR' A
#
# COMPACT_ATOMS: atom_id res chain seq x y z
N ARG A 1 19.40 -8.24 7.57
CA ARG A 1 18.18 -8.89 7.02
C ARG A 1 18.32 -8.91 5.51
N ALA A 2 18.52 -10.07 4.89
CA ALA A 2 18.58 -10.18 3.43
C ALA A 2 17.13 -10.11 2.90
N GLY A 3 16.80 -9.11 2.09
CA GLY A 3 15.47 -9.03 1.46
C GLY A 3 14.92 -7.63 1.10
N GLN A 4 15.47 -6.52 1.63
CA GLN A 4 14.83 -5.20 1.46
C GLN A 4 14.90 -4.60 0.04
N TRP A 5 15.96 -4.86 -0.74
CA TRP A 5 16.16 -4.17 -2.03
C TRP A 5 15.02 -4.38 -3.05
N GLN A 6 14.31 -5.51 -2.96
CA GLN A 6 13.22 -5.84 -3.89
C GLN A 6 11.92 -5.09 -3.53
N THR A 7 11.71 -4.78 -2.25
CA THR A 7 10.48 -4.14 -1.77
C THR A 7 10.57 -2.63 -1.75
N ASP A 8 11.80 -2.06 -1.69
CA ASP A 8 12.05 -0.61 -1.72
C ASP A 8 11.47 0.09 -2.97
N ASN A 9 11.22 -0.67 -4.04
CA ASN A 9 10.74 -0.16 -5.32
C ASN A 9 9.27 -0.48 -5.62
N VAL A 10 8.57 -1.20 -4.74
CA VAL A 10 7.16 -1.55 -4.98
C VAL A 10 6.30 -0.30 -4.77
N ARG A 11 5.56 0.08 -5.81
CA ARG A 11 4.61 1.21 -5.79
C ARG A 11 3.30 0.78 -6.40
N ASN A 12 2.21 1.08 -5.71
CA ASN A 12 0.88 0.93 -6.28
C ASN A 12 0.51 2.21 -7.05
N PHE A 13 -0.31 2.05 -8.07
CA PHE A 13 -0.81 3.13 -8.89
C PHE A 13 -2.33 3.04 -8.99
N TYR A 14 -2.98 4.17 -9.24
CA TYR A 14 -4.38 4.23 -9.59
C TYR A 14 -4.58 5.08 -10.84
N LEU A 15 -5.67 4.82 -11.56
CA LEU A 15 -6.06 5.64 -12.70
C LEU A 15 -6.82 6.87 -12.19
N GLY A 16 -6.17 8.04 -12.24
CA GLY A 16 -6.76 9.32 -11.86
C GLY A 16 -7.06 10.16 -13.10
N GLY A 17 -8.31 10.14 -13.56
CA GLY A 17 -8.69 10.71 -14.85
C GLY A 17 -8.14 9.86 -15.99
N TYR A 18 -7.29 10.43 -16.84
CA TYR A 18 -6.64 9.73 -17.96
C TYR A 18 -5.17 9.37 -17.71
N LEU A 19 -4.69 9.47 -16.47
CA LEU A 19 -3.29 9.26 -16.12
C LEU A 19 -3.15 8.28 -14.96
N TRP A 20 -2.15 7.40 -15.08
CA TRP A 20 -1.66 6.63 -13.95
C TRP A 20 -0.97 7.55 -12.96
N ARG A 21 -1.37 7.45 -11.69
CA ARG A 21 -0.83 8.26 -10.58
C ARG A 21 -0.33 7.33 -9.49
N ASP A 22 0.74 7.74 -8.83
CA ASP A 22 1.23 7.06 -7.63
C ASP A 22 0.13 7.00 -6.57
N PHE A 23 -0.06 5.81 -5.98
CA PHE A 23 -0.86 5.61 -4.78
C PHE A 23 0.08 5.43 -3.58
N PRO A 24 0.55 6.55 -2.98
CA PRO A 24 1.59 6.50 -1.96
C PRO A 24 1.10 5.72 -0.74
N ALA A 25 1.97 4.87 -0.22
CA ALA A 25 1.75 4.15 1.02
C ALA A 25 1.84 5.08 2.22
N ASP A 26 1.16 4.70 3.30
CA ASP A 26 1.21 5.44 4.56
C ASP A 26 2.46 5.06 5.38
N GLY A 27 3.04 3.90 5.10
CA GLY A 27 4.29 3.46 5.70
C GLY A 27 4.80 2.15 5.10
N THR A 28 5.67 1.50 5.85
CA THR A 28 6.24 0.19 5.51
C THR A 28 5.93 -0.78 6.65
N SER A 29 5.41 -1.96 6.34
CA SER A 29 5.16 -3.00 7.33
C SER A 29 6.48 -3.47 7.94
N GLU A 30 6.59 -3.48 9.27
CA GLU A 30 7.77 -4.03 9.96
C GLU A 30 7.91 -5.54 9.77
N ALA A 31 6.78 -6.24 9.63
CA ALA A 31 6.73 -7.69 9.47
C ALA A 31 7.27 -8.15 8.11
N THR A 32 6.97 -7.40 7.04
CA THR A 32 7.26 -7.85 5.67
C THR A 32 8.16 -6.92 4.87
N GLY A 33 8.32 -5.66 5.29
CA GLY A 33 9.06 -4.64 4.54
C GLY A 33 8.33 -4.09 3.32
N TYR A 34 7.06 -4.47 3.08
CA TYR A 34 6.25 -3.96 1.97
C TYR A 34 5.54 -2.65 2.33
N PRO A 35 5.20 -1.82 1.32
CA PRO A 35 4.36 -0.66 1.53
C PRO A 35 3.02 -1.05 2.16
N CYS A 36 2.60 -0.32 3.18
CA CYS A 36 1.34 -0.54 3.88
C CYS A 36 0.43 0.70 3.85
N TYR A 37 -0.86 0.47 4.04
CA TYR A 37 -1.91 1.48 3.96
C TYR A 37 -2.77 1.44 5.21
N THR A 38 -3.18 2.59 5.71
CA THR A 38 -4.18 2.66 6.79
C THR A 38 -5.55 2.27 6.27
N GLN A 39 -6.36 1.62 7.11
CA GLN A 39 -7.73 1.23 6.76
C GLN A 39 -8.55 2.46 6.29
N GLY A 40 -8.47 3.56 7.03
CA GLY A 40 -9.19 4.80 6.69
C GLY A 40 -8.77 5.43 5.36
N ARG A 41 -7.53 5.22 4.89
CA ARG A 41 -7.12 5.64 3.55
C ARG A 41 -7.77 4.78 2.48
N LEU A 42 -7.75 3.46 2.65
CA LEU A 42 -8.36 2.52 1.70
C LEU A 42 -9.88 2.78 1.58
N ASP A 43 -10.53 3.08 2.69
CA ASP A 43 -11.95 3.44 2.73
C ASP A 43 -12.25 4.75 2.01
N ARG A 44 -11.46 5.80 2.26
CA ARG A 44 -11.65 7.10 1.59
C ARG A 44 -11.38 7.02 0.08
N ALA A 45 -10.48 6.14 -0.34
CA ALA A 45 -10.15 5.90 -1.74
C ALA A 45 -11.13 4.94 -2.45
N ASP A 46 -12.15 4.43 -1.75
CA ASP A 46 -13.14 3.48 -2.26
C ASP A 46 -12.49 2.28 -2.96
N VAL A 47 -11.42 1.75 -2.35
CA VAL A 47 -10.67 0.62 -2.93
C VAL A 47 -11.57 -0.61 -2.95
N PRO A 48 -11.77 -1.29 -4.10
CA PRO A 48 -12.61 -2.47 -4.17
C PRO A 48 -12.09 -3.63 -3.31
N ASP A 49 -12.98 -4.41 -2.70
CA ASP A 49 -12.63 -5.51 -1.79
C ASP A 49 -11.65 -6.52 -2.41
N GLY A 50 -11.85 -6.86 -3.68
CA GLY A 50 -10.95 -7.75 -4.41
C GLY A 50 -9.52 -7.19 -4.52
N LEU A 51 -9.36 -5.86 -4.61
CA LEU A 51 -8.06 -5.20 -4.63
C LEU A 51 -7.49 -5.04 -3.21
N ARG A 52 -8.35 -4.80 -2.20
CA ARG A 52 -7.93 -4.71 -0.79
C ARG A 52 -7.20 -5.96 -0.32
N ALA A 53 -7.59 -7.15 -0.81
CA ALA A 53 -6.93 -8.41 -0.50
C ALA A 53 -5.44 -8.47 -0.90
N TYR A 54 -5.00 -7.59 -1.81
CA TYR A 54 -3.61 -7.50 -2.28
C TYR A 54 -2.84 -6.32 -1.70
N LEU A 55 -3.51 -5.46 -0.91
CA LEU A 55 -2.88 -4.33 -0.24
C LEU A 55 -2.64 -4.69 1.22
N MET A 56 -1.47 -4.31 1.73
CA MET A 56 -1.13 -4.54 3.12
C MET A 56 -1.70 -3.42 3.99
N VAL A 57 -2.43 -3.77 5.05
CA VAL A 57 -2.84 -2.82 6.07
C VAL A 57 -1.68 -2.58 7.04
N CYS A 58 -1.38 -1.33 7.38
CA CYS A 58 -0.38 -1.06 8.41
C CYS A 58 -0.89 -1.61 9.74
N GLU A 59 -0.05 -2.36 10.46
CA GLU A 59 -0.37 -2.74 11.82
C GLU A 59 -0.46 -1.46 12.66
N ASP A 60 -1.59 -1.23 13.33
CA ASP A 60 -1.68 -0.18 14.34
C ASP A 60 -0.59 -0.47 15.37
N ALA A 61 0.36 0.46 15.53
CA ALA A 61 1.36 0.37 16.58
C ALA A 61 0.62 0.21 17.92
N ARG A 62 0.63 -1.03 18.45
CA ARG A 62 0.09 -1.34 19.77
C ARG A 62 0.94 -0.71 20.86
#